data_AF-A0A9D6SBF6-F1
#
_entry.id   AF-A0A9D6SBF6-F1
#
_cell.length_a   1.000
_cell.length_b   1.000
_cell.length_c   1.000
_cell.angle_alpha   90.00
_cell.angle_beta   90.00
_cell.angle_gamma   90.00
#
_symmetry.space_group_name_H-M   'P 1'
#
loop_
_entity.id
_entity.type
_entity.pdbx_description
1 polymer ?
#
loop_
_entity_poly.entity_id
_entity_poly.type
_entity_poly.pdbx_seq_one_letter_code
_entity_poly.pdbx_strand_id
1 'polypeptide(L)'
;MGGLVLVITAFLAIASPGPEGGAGAATARQQPGAEITLYAPEQHDLYDGHFVLTAKRVFQVGGLGDPPGWDHMGNDASNVRPVEGEVEIDVNEIEDTGRFLARLQVPEGELVLEFDRFHDFRPCQAGGVAAYIYEHGDSGCGDTNWPKTFIYVAGWGYGRATLDGKPLHQDYEMHFMVTQGIRDRKTLKVRYPLLDKKSPAGEVNPAAQQLDFYIRSPEADERNNPPRKVFHHFFALEVTWK
;
A
#
# COMPACT_ATOMS: atom_id res chain seq x y z
N MET A 1 25.66 -9.72 -87.91
CA MET A 1 26.58 -8.98 -87.04
C MET A 1 25.95 -7.63 -86.72
N GLY A 2 25.79 -7.32 -85.44
CA GLY A 2 25.14 -6.08 -84.97
C GLY A 2 24.58 -6.31 -83.57
N GLY A 3 25.45 -6.12 -82.57
CA GLY A 3 25.24 -6.54 -81.19
C GLY A 3 24.18 -5.72 -80.44
N LEU A 4 23.48 -6.43 -79.55
CA LEU A 4 22.57 -5.91 -78.55
C LEU A 4 23.41 -5.16 -77.48
N VAL A 5 23.22 -3.84 -77.33
CA VAL A 5 23.79 -3.07 -76.22
C VAL A 5 22.77 -3.06 -75.09
N LEU A 6 23.05 -3.86 -74.06
CA LEU A 6 22.30 -3.88 -72.81
C LEU A 6 22.83 -2.73 -71.93
N VAL A 7 22.08 -1.63 -71.83
CA VAL A 7 22.38 -0.55 -70.89
C VAL A 7 21.77 -0.93 -69.54
N ILE A 8 22.60 -1.41 -68.61
CA ILE A 8 22.22 -1.60 -67.21
C ILE A 8 22.38 -0.23 -66.52
N THR A 9 21.29 0.49 -66.34
CA THR A 9 21.23 1.66 -65.46
C THR A 9 21.12 1.17 -64.02
N ALA A 10 22.25 1.14 -63.31
CA ALA A 10 22.26 0.93 -61.87
C ALA A 10 21.75 2.21 -61.18
N PHE A 11 20.51 2.21 -60.72
CA PHE A 11 20.03 3.20 -59.76
C PHE A 11 20.63 2.87 -58.39
N LEU A 12 21.65 3.64 -57.98
CA LEU A 12 22.07 3.69 -56.58
C LEU A 12 20.95 4.37 -55.79
N ALA A 13 20.16 3.58 -55.05
CA ALA A 13 19.30 4.12 -54.02
C ALA A 13 20.20 4.61 -52.87
N ILE A 14 20.47 5.91 -52.84
CA ILE A 14 21.09 6.55 -51.70
C ILE A 14 20.00 6.58 -50.61
N ALA A 15 20.07 5.63 -49.68
CA ALA A 15 19.29 5.71 -48.47
C ALA A 15 19.70 6.98 -47.73
N SER A 16 18.86 8.02 -47.78
CA SER A 16 19.01 9.16 -46.89
C SER A 16 18.81 8.63 -45.48
N PRO A 17 19.77 8.83 -44.55
CA PRO A 17 19.47 8.56 -43.15
C PRO A 17 18.28 9.45 -42.81
N GLY A 18 17.19 8.82 -42.35
CA GLY A 18 16.08 9.56 -41.74
C GLY A 18 16.61 10.44 -40.62
N PRO A 19 15.86 11.46 -40.18
CA PRO A 19 16.31 12.32 -39.11
C PRO A 19 16.70 11.41 -37.94
N GLU A 20 17.99 11.44 -37.56
CA GLU A 20 18.44 10.92 -36.28
C GLU A 20 17.65 11.71 -35.25
N GLY A 21 16.49 11.18 -34.84
CA GLY A 21 15.76 11.66 -33.69
C GLY A 21 16.77 11.61 -32.56
N GLY A 22 17.22 12.79 -32.13
CA GLY A 22 18.35 12.92 -31.22
C GLY A 22 18.16 11.93 -30.09
N ALA A 23 19.03 10.92 -30.05
CA ALA A 23 19.12 10.02 -28.93
C ALA A 23 19.66 10.84 -27.76
N GLY A 24 18.79 11.65 -27.15
CA GLY A 24 19.03 12.19 -25.83
C GLY A 24 19.44 11.02 -24.96
N ALA A 25 20.54 11.17 -24.23
CA ALA A 25 21.08 10.10 -23.41
C ALA A 25 19.94 9.52 -22.57
N ALA A 26 19.59 8.25 -22.81
CA ALA A 26 18.49 7.59 -22.14
C ALA A 26 18.80 7.54 -20.64
N THR A 27 18.24 8.48 -19.87
CA THR A 27 18.36 8.43 -18.41
C THR A 27 17.44 7.35 -17.87
N ALA A 28 17.65 6.91 -16.62
CA ALA A 28 16.83 5.88 -15.98
C ALA A 28 15.31 6.21 -15.95
N ARG A 29 14.91 7.45 -16.27
CA ARG A 29 13.51 7.92 -16.31
C ARG A 29 13.07 8.50 -17.66
N GLN A 30 13.91 8.43 -18.69
CA GLN A 30 13.61 8.94 -20.04
C GLN A 30 13.64 7.85 -21.11
N GLN A 31 13.64 6.58 -20.70
CA GLN A 31 13.40 5.46 -21.60
C GLN A 31 11.89 5.28 -21.79
N PRO A 32 11.40 4.84 -22.96
CA PRO A 32 10.00 4.46 -23.11
C PRO A 32 9.58 3.48 -22.00
N GLY A 33 8.52 3.82 -21.25
CA GLY A 33 8.04 3.02 -20.11
C GLY A 33 8.80 3.21 -18.78
N ALA A 34 9.75 4.15 -18.70
CA ALA A 34 10.53 4.40 -17.47
C ALA A 34 9.90 5.42 -16.49
N GLU A 35 8.87 6.15 -16.93
CA GLU A 35 7.89 6.72 -16.00
C GLU A 35 7.28 5.57 -15.19
N ILE A 36 6.99 5.75 -13.89
CA ILE A 36 6.45 4.66 -13.08
C ILE A 36 5.14 4.18 -13.72
N THR A 37 5.23 3.03 -14.37
CA THR A 37 4.13 2.32 -15.02
C THR A 37 4.20 0.90 -14.48
N LEU A 38 3.24 0.54 -13.64
CA LEU A 38 3.02 -0.85 -13.26
C LEU A 38 2.05 -1.42 -14.30
N TYR A 39 2.31 -2.62 -14.81
CA TYR A 39 1.32 -3.33 -15.62
C TYR A 39 0.08 -3.55 -14.75
N ALA A 40 -1.10 -3.20 -15.27
CA ALA A 40 -2.33 -3.58 -14.61
C ALA A 40 -2.45 -5.11 -14.59
N PRO A 41 -3.10 -5.70 -13.57
CA PRO A 41 -3.39 -7.13 -13.49
C PRO A 41 -3.79 -7.78 -14.82
N GLU A 42 -4.71 -7.16 -15.55
CA GLU A 42 -5.29 -7.69 -16.80
C GLU A 42 -4.33 -7.63 -17.98
N GLN A 43 -3.19 -6.95 -17.84
CA GLN A 43 -2.19 -6.78 -18.89
C GLN A 43 -1.10 -7.86 -18.87
N HIS A 44 -1.13 -8.79 -17.91
CA HIS A 44 -0.04 -9.74 -17.71
C HIS A 44 -0.50 -11.17 -17.43
N ASP A 45 -0.20 -12.09 -18.35
CA ASP A 45 -0.63 -13.50 -18.29
C ASP A 45 -0.13 -14.29 -17.07
N LEU A 46 0.93 -13.83 -16.41
CA LEU A 46 1.49 -14.48 -15.20
C LEU A 46 0.97 -13.87 -13.89
N TYR A 47 0.05 -12.91 -13.96
CA TYR A 47 -0.54 -12.37 -12.73
C TYR A 47 -1.44 -13.42 -12.08
N ASP A 48 -1.09 -13.86 -10.87
CA ASP A 48 -1.78 -14.93 -10.13
C ASP A 48 -2.57 -14.42 -8.91
N GLY A 49 -2.51 -13.10 -8.65
CA GLY A 49 -3.22 -12.46 -7.55
C GLY A 49 -2.71 -12.83 -6.16
N HIS A 50 -1.61 -13.58 -6.02
CA HIS A 50 -1.16 -14.13 -4.75
C HIS A 50 -0.07 -13.28 -4.09
N PHE A 51 -0.31 -12.88 -2.85
CA PHE A 51 0.54 -11.99 -2.08
C PHE A 51 0.98 -12.65 -0.78
N VAL A 52 2.25 -13.07 -0.73
CA VAL A 52 2.86 -13.66 0.47
C VAL A 52 3.90 -12.69 1.04
N LEU A 53 3.60 -12.09 2.19
CA LEU A 53 4.43 -11.08 2.82
C LEU A 53 4.68 -11.35 4.31
N THR A 54 5.78 -10.80 4.78
CA THR A 54 6.01 -10.57 6.22
C THR A 54 6.32 -9.12 6.48
N ALA A 55 5.87 -8.61 7.63
CA ALA A 55 6.23 -7.28 8.08
C ALA A 55 6.82 -7.28 9.49
N LYS A 56 7.87 -6.47 9.69
CA LYS A 56 8.64 -6.35 10.94
C LYS A 56 8.90 -4.89 11.28
N ARG A 57 9.56 -4.66 12.42
CA ARG A 57 9.83 -3.34 12.96
C ARG A 57 8.50 -2.59 13.13
N VAL A 58 7.63 -3.21 13.93
CA VAL A 58 6.25 -2.80 14.16
C VAL A 58 6.20 -1.69 15.21
N PHE A 59 5.28 -0.78 15.05
CA PHE A 59 4.98 0.31 15.97
C PHE A 59 3.49 0.31 16.27
N GLN A 60 3.16 0.65 17.52
CA GLN A 60 1.80 0.86 17.98
C GLN A 60 1.54 2.36 18.14
N VAL A 61 0.37 2.80 17.70
CA VAL A 61 -0.17 4.14 17.95
C VAL A 61 -1.09 4.06 19.16
N GLY A 62 -0.81 4.84 20.20
CA GLY A 62 -1.56 4.82 21.46
C GLY A 62 -1.50 3.49 22.20
N GLY A 63 -2.34 3.30 23.21
CA GLY A 63 -2.45 2.12 24.06
C GLY A 63 -3.80 1.40 23.91
N LEU A 64 -3.89 0.17 24.43
CA LEU A 64 -5.16 -0.58 24.34
C LEU A 64 -6.25 0.01 25.25
N GLY A 65 -5.84 0.73 26.29
CA GLY A 65 -6.72 1.34 27.29
C GLY A 65 -6.75 2.87 27.27
N ASP A 66 -6.34 3.51 26.17
CA ASP A 66 -6.34 4.99 26.10
C ASP A 66 -7.75 5.57 26.29
N PRO A 67 -7.92 6.61 27.12
CA PRO A 67 -9.22 7.20 27.38
C PRO A 67 -9.76 7.93 26.14
N PRO A 68 -11.09 8.04 25.97
CA PRO A 68 -11.67 8.80 24.86
C PRO A 68 -11.20 10.25 24.80
N GLY A 69 -11.11 10.81 23.59
CA GLY A 69 -10.60 12.15 23.32
C GLY A 69 -9.27 12.20 22.56
N TRP A 70 -8.84 11.12 21.90
CA TRP A 70 -7.49 11.02 21.35
C TRP A 70 -7.42 10.73 19.85
N ASP A 71 -6.26 11.04 19.25
CA ASP A 71 -5.97 10.85 17.83
C ASP A 71 -5.32 9.48 17.57
N HIS A 72 -6.13 8.53 17.12
CA HIS A 72 -5.74 7.20 16.73
C HIS A 72 -4.84 7.16 15.49
N MET A 73 -4.78 8.22 14.69
CA MET A 73 -3.92 8.23 13.49
C MET A 73 -2.44 8.37 13.85
N GLY A 74 -2.13 9.08 14.93
CA GLY A 74 -0.75 9.26 15.41
C GLY A 74 0.16 9.91 14.35
N ASN A 75 -0.37 10.86 13.59
CA ASN A 75 0.35 11.48 12.47
C ASN A 75 1.55 12.32 12.96
N ASP A 76 1.48 12.90 14.16
CA ASP A 76 2.58 13.68 14.76
C ASP A 76 3.66 12.81 15.44
N ALA A 77 3.43 11.50 15.49
CA ALA A 77 4.25 10.48 16.15
C ALA A 77 4.51 10.69 17.66
N SER A 78 3.73 11.54 18.33
CA SER A 78 3.92 11.85 19.76
C SER A 78 3.62 10.68 20.69
N ASN A 79 2.69 9.80 20.28
CA ASN A 79 2.25 8.64 21.04
C ASN A 79 2.47 7.33 20.27
N VAL A 80 3.62 7.22 19.62
CA VAL A 80 4.04 6.04 18.85
C VAL A 80 5.18 5.34 19.57
N ARG A 81 5.07 4.02 19.72
CA ARG A 81 6.13 3.21 20.34
C ARG A 81 6.42 1.94 19.53
N PRO A 82 7.66 1.46 19.51
CA PRO A 82 7.96 0.16 18.93
C PRO A 82 7.27 -0.94 19.74
N VAL A 83 6.82 -1.98 19.04
CA VAL A 83 6.33 -3.23 19.65
C VAL A 83 7.06 -4.39 18.99
N GLU A 84 7.43 -5.38 19.80
CA GLU A 84 8.05 -6.60 19.27
C GLU A 84 6.99 -7.47 18.62
N GLY A 85 7.38 -8.19 17.56
CA GLY A 85 6.46 -9.06 16.84
C GLY A 85 6.62 -8.98 15.33
N GLU A 86 5.75 -9.69 14.65
CA GLU A 86 5.69 -9.74 13.20
C GLU A 86 4.26 -9.90 12.70
N VAL A 87 4.07 -9.53 11.44
CA VAL A 87 2.82 -9.72 10.71
C VAL A 87 3.08 -10.64 9.53
N GLU A 88 2.22 -11.62 9.35
CA GLU A 88 2.19 -12.52 8.19
C GLU A 88 0.94 -12.24 7.37
N ILE A 89 1.12 -12.13 6.05
CA ILE A 89 0.06 -11.92 5.07
C ILE A 89 0.23 -12.97 3.99
N ASP A 90 -0.84 -13.69 3.69
CA ASP A 90 -0.92 -14.69 2.63
C ASP A 90 -2.33 -14.58 2.03
N VAL A 91 -2.49 -13.75 1.00
CA VAL A 91 -3.82 -13.42 0.45
C VAL A 91 -3.87 -13.55 -1.06
N ASN A 92 -5.03 -13.93 -1.58
CA ASN A 92 -5.34 -13.94 -2.99
C ASN A 92 -6.45 -12.91 -3.27
N GLU A 93 -6.13 -11.88 -4.06
CA GLU A 93 -7.09 -10.81 -4.37
C GLU A 93 -8.12 -11.22 -5.42
N ILE A 94 -7.76 -12.10 -6.36
CA ILE A 94 -8.70 -12.63 -7.38
C ILE A 94 -9.80 -13.47 -6.71
N GLU A 95 -9.44 -14.20 -5.67
CA GLU A 95 -10.35 -15.11 -4.97
C GLU A 95 -11.00 -14.49 -3.71
N ASP A 96 -10.61 -13.29 -3.29
CA ASP A 96 -11.00 -12.67 -2.00
C ASP A 96 -10.74 -13.58 -0.79
N THR A 97 -9.62 -14.31 -0.80
CA THR A 97 -9.29 -15.27 0.26
C THR A 97 -7.90 -15.05 0.85
N GLY A 98 -7.62 -15.78 1.94
CA GLY A 98 -6.30 -15.86 2.54
C GLY A 98 -6.30 -15.63 4.04
N ARG A 99 -5.15 -15.18 4.54
CA ARG A 99 -4.86 -15.03 5.95
C ARG A 99 -4.06 -13.77 6.21
N PHE A 100 -4.43 -13.11 7.30
CA PHE A 100 -3.64 -12.09 7.97
C PHE A 100 -3.48 -12.49 9.43
N LEU A 101 -2.25 -12.42 9.94
CA LEU A 101 -1.93 -12.70 11.34
C LEU A 101 -0.90 -11.69 11.82
N ALA A 102 -1.25 -10.89 12.83
CA ALA A 102 -0.29 -10.10 13.59
C ALA A 102 -0.12 -10.71 14.98
N ARG A 103 1.12 -11.02 15.38
CA ARG A 103 1.47 -11.44 16.74
C ARG A 103 2.44 -10.45 17.34
N LEU A 104 1.98 -9.72 18.35
CA LEU A 104 2.65 -8.54 18.89
C LEU A 104 2.78 -8.63 20.41
N GLN A 105 3.93 -8.22 20.94
CA GLN A 105 4.10 -8.00 22.38
C GLN A 105 3.84 -6.52 22.69
N VAL A 106 2.70 -6.27 23.32
CA VAL A 106 2.29 -4.95 23.81
C VAL A 106 2.45 -4.89 25.33
N PRO A 107 2.42 -3.69 25.96
CA PRO A 107 2.58 -3.57 27.41
C PRO A 107 1.63 -4.44 28.24
N GLU A 108 0.43 -4.69 27.72
CA GLU A 108 -0.62 -5.47 28.37
C GLU A 108 -0.47 -6.99 28.22
N GLY A 109 0.36 -7.49 27.31
CA GLY A 109 0.56 -8.92 27.05
C GLY A 109 0.76 -9.28 25.57
N GLU A 110 0.58 -10.55 25.22
CA GLU A 110 0.63 -11.03 23.85
C GLU A 110 -0.68 -10.69 23.14
N LEU A 111 -0.64 -9.74 22.22
CA LEU A 111 -1.77 -9.36 21.38
C LEU A 111 -1.70 -10.07 20.03
N VAL A 112 -2.77 -10.77 19.67
CA VAL A 112 -2.90 -11.44 18.38
C VAL A 112 -4.12 -10.87 17.64
N LEU A 113 -3.94 -10.48 16.38
CA LEU A 113 -5.01 -9.99 15.50
C LEU A 113 -5.12 -10.90 14.28
N GLU A 114 -6.34 -11.29 13.93
CA GLU A 114 -6.63 -12.15 12.78
C GLU A 114 -7.95 -11.74 12.13
N PHE A 115 -8.01 -11.86 10.80
CA PHE A 115 -9.28 -11.76 10.08
C PHE A 115 -10.08 -13.05 10.26
N ASP A 116 -11.39 -12.90 10.49
CA ASP A 116 -12.35 -14.00 10.44
C ASP A 116 -12.91 -14.15 9.02
N ARG A 117 -13.12 -13.02 8.31
CA ARG A 117 -13.57 -12.98 6.92
C ARG A 117 -13.17 -11.67 6.25
N PHE A 118 -12.81 -11.73 4.98
CA PHE A 118 -12.75 -10.55 4.12
C PHE A 118 -14.15 -10.07 3.76
N HIS A 119 -14.30 -8.75 3.67
CA HIS A 119 -15.55 -8.09 3.32
C HIS A 119 -15.28 -6.64 2.90
N ASP A 120 -15.91 -6.21 1.82
CA ASP A 120 -15.87 -4.84 1.34
C ASP A 120 -16.90 -3.95 2.04
N PHE A 121 -16.41 -2.87 2.63
CA PHE A 121 -17.25 -1.80 3.16
C PHE A 121 -17.54 -0.72 2.11
N ARG A 122 -16.84 -0.76 0.96
CA ARG A 122 -17.03 0.13 -0.18
C ARG A 122 -16.72 -0.60 -1.49
N PRO A 123 -17.35 -0.20 -2.61
CA PRO A 123 -17.15 -0.86 -3.91
C PRO A 123 -15.69 -0.96 -4.38
N CYS A 124 -14.84 0.02 -4.03
CA CYS A 124 -13.43 0.02 -4.42
C CYS A 124 -12.57 -1.03 -3.69
N GLN A 125 -13.11 -1.70 -2.68
CA GLN A 125 -12.43 -2.76 -1.91
C GLN A 125 -12.65 -4.16 -2.51
N ALA A 126 -13.43 -4.25 -3.58
CA ALA A 126 -13.56 -5.42 -4.45
C ALA A 126 -13.79 -6.75 -3.70
N GLY A 127 -14.77 -6.80 -2.80
CA GLY A 127 -15.10 -8.01 -2.02
C GLY A 127 -14.31 -8.17 -0.71
N GLY A 128 -13.17 -7.49 -0.57
CA GLY A 128 -12.46 -7.35 0.69
C GLY A 128 -10.95 -7.51 0.58
N VAL A 129 -10.41 -7.97 -0.56
CA VAL A 129 -8.98 -7.93 -0.87
C VAL A 129 -8.79 -7.24 -2.21
N ALA A 130 -7.92 -6.23 -2.27
CA ALA A 130 -7.65 -5.51 -3.51
C ALA A 130 -6.16 -5.19 -3.65
N ALA A 131 -5.67 -5.25 -4.88
CA ALA A 131 -4.29 -4.93 -5.23
C ALA A 131 -4.17 -3.77 -6.21
N TYR A 132 -3.04 -3.07 -6.16
CA TYR A 132 -2.65 -2.01 -7.09
C TYR A 132 -3.68 -0.86 -7.24
N ILE A 133 -4.30 -0.45 -6.13
CA ILE A 133 -5.25 0.66 -6.08
C ILE A 133 -4.66 1.93 -5.45
N TYR A 134 -5.35 3.04 -5.60
CA TYR A 134 -5.10 4.24 -4.80
C TYR A 134 -6.20 4.41 -3.74
N GLU A 135 -5.81 4.69 -2.51
CA GLU A 135 -6.72 5.17 -1.46
C GLU A 135 -6.23 6.49 -0.86
N HIS A 136 -7.11 7.06 -0.04
CA HIS A 136 -6.94 8.31 0.69
C HIS A 136 -6.83 9.55 -0.20
N GLY A 137 -6.65 10.71 0.44
CA GLY A 137 -6.62 12.00 -0.22
C GLY A 137 -7.80 12.21 -1.17
N ASP A 138 -7.49 12.46 -2.44
CA ASP A 138 -8.46 12.70 -3.52
C ASP A 138 -8.66 11.47 -4.44
N SER A 139 -8.33 10.26 -3.98
CA SER A 139 -8.47 9.03 -4.77
C SER A 139 -9.93 8.63 -5.07
N GLY A 140 -10.88 9.08 -4.24
CA GLY A 140 -12.27 8.62 -4.29
C GLY A 140 -12.52 7.28 -3.58
N CYS A 141 -11.51 6.72 -2.92
CA CYS A 141 -11.59 5.49 -2.11
C CYS A 141 -10.94 5.69 -0.73
N GLY A 142 -11.51 5.06 0.30
CA GLY A 142 -11.03 5.20 1.68
C GLY A 142 -11.43 6.53 2.35
N ASP A 143 -10.83 6.80 3.50
CA ASP A 143 -10.97 8.07 4.23
C ASP A 143 -9.91 9.09 3.82
N THR A 144 -10.05 10.35 4.25
CA THR A 144 -9.11 11.42 3.93
C THR A 144 -8.15 11.73 5.07
N ASN A 145 -7.82 10.75 5.93
CA ASN A 145 -6.94 10.96 7.09
C ASN A 145 -5.45 10.95 6.72
N TRP A 146 -5.13 10.49 5.50
CA TRP A 146 -3.79 10.35 4.96
C TRP A 146 -3.64 10.90 3.54
N PRO A 147 -2.40 11.14 3.07
CA PRO A 147 -2.16 11.51 1.69
C PRO A 147 -2.57 10.37 0.76
N LYS A 148 -3.03 10.72 -0.45
CA LYS A 148 -3.27 9.74 -1.50
C LYS A 148 -2.01 8.90 -1.71
N THR A 149 -2.15 7.58 -1.62
CA THR A 149 -1.03 6.64 -1.67
C THR A 149 -1.36 5.47 -2.57
N PHE A 150 -0.34 4.91 -3.20
CA PHE A 150 -0.47 3.66 -3.93
C PHE A 150 -0.42 2.49 -2.95
N ILE A 151 -1.42 1.61 -3.04
CA ILE A 151 -1.54 0.36 -2.29
C ILE A 151 -1.11 -0.78 -3.20
N TYR A 152 -0.15 -1.57 -2.75
CA TYR A 152 0.26 -2.79 -3.44
C TYR A 152 -0.77 -3.90 -3.22
N VAL A 153 -1.17 -4.11 -1.97
CA VAL A 153 -2.26 -5.02 -1.56
C VAL A 153 -2.87 -4.52 -0.26
N ALA A 154 -4.18 -4.66 -0.12
CA ALA A 154 -4.91 -4.35 1.09
C ALA A 154 -6.03 -5.35 1.33
N GLY A 155 -6.43 -5.47 2.58
CA GLY A 155 -7.56 -6.30 3.00
C GLY A 155 -8.45 -5.54 3.97
N TRP A 156 -9.76 -5.77 3.86
CA TRP A 156 -10.80 -5.25 4.73
C TRP A 156 -11.77 -6.37 5.08
N GLY A 157 -12.38 -6.24 6.25
CA GLY A 157 -13.42 -7.16 6.67
C GLY A 157 -13.56 -7.18 8.17
N TYR A 158 -13.91 -8.36 8.68
CA TYR A 158 -14.16 -8.54 10.09
C TYR A 158 -13.15 -9.50 10.68
N GLY A 159 -12.73 -9.21 11.90
CA GLY A 159 -11.80 -10.07 12.61
C GLY A 159 -11.89 -9.94 14.11
N ARG A 160 -10.86 -10.45 14.74
CA ARG A 160 -10.78 -10.66 16.18
C ARG A 160 -9.42 -10.27 16.71
N ALA A 161 -9.40 -9.96 17.99
CA ALA A 161 -8.18 -9.80 18.76
C ALA A 161 -8.24 -10.65 20.02
N THR A 162 -7.10 -11.25 20.38
CA THR A 162 -6.91 -11.91 21.68
C THR A 162 -5.75 -11.30 22.43
N LEU A 163 -5.86 -11.20 23.75
CA LEU A 163 -4.78 -10.79 24.65
C LEU A 163 -4.46 -11.95 25.60
N ASP A 164 -3.22 -12.43 25.58
CA ASP A 164 -2.76 -13.62 26.31
C ASP A 164 -3.68 -14.84 26.08
N GLY A 165 -4.07 -15.04 24.82
CA GLY A 165 -4.98 -16.11 24.38
C GLY A 165 -6.44 -15.95 24.80
N LYS A 166 -6.81 -14.87 25.49
CA LYS A 166 -8.21 -14.57 25.87
C LYS A 166 -8.85 -13.63 24.84
N PRO A 167 -10.13 -13.82 24.49
CA PRO A 167 -10.84 -12.89 23.61
C PRO A 167 -10.78 -11.46 24.14
N LEU A 168 -10.38 -10.53 23.28
CA LEU A 168 -10.37 -9.09 23.55
C LEU A 168 -11.42 -8.37 22.70
N HIS A 169 -11.41 -8.59 21.38
CA HIS A 169 -12.40 -8.07 20.44
C HIS A 169 -12.86 -9.18 19.50
N GLN A 170 -14.11 -9.14 19.07
CA GLN A 170 -14.70 -10.14 18.16
C GLN A 170 -15.66 -9.45 17.19
N ASP A 171 -15.62 -9.85 15.91
CA ASP A 171 -16.45 -9.28 14.84
C ASP A 171 -16.29 -7.76 14.69
N TYR A 172 -15.06 -7.28 14.93
CA TYR A 172 -14.69 -5.88 14.74
C TYR A 172 -14.14 -5.67 13.33
N GLU A 173 -14.30 -4.46 12.81
CA GLU A 173 -13.77 -4.11 11.50
C GLU A 173 -12.24 -4.13 11.56
N MET A 174 -11.61 -4.86 10.65
CA MET A 174 -10.17 -4.90 10.48
C MET A 174 -9.81 -4.42 9.08
N HIS A 175 -8.64 -3.81 8.98
CA HIS A 175 -8.02 -3.55 7.70
C HIS A 175 -6.51 -3.81 7.77
N PHE A 176 -5.89 -4.04 6.63
CA PHE A 176 -4.45 -3.87 6.45
C PHE A 176 -4.18 -3.27 5.07
N MET A 177 -3.08 -2.53 4.93
CA MET A 177 -2.67 -1.91 3.67
C MET A 177 -1.15 -1.94 3.55
N VAL A 178 -0.63 -2.59 2.51
CA VAL A 178 0.76 -2.45 2.09
C VAL A 178 0.84 -1.28 1.12
N THR A 179 1.45 -0.20 1.58
CA THR A 179 1.49 1.10 0.89
C THR A 179 2.90 1.50 0.51
N GLN A 180 3.04 2.54 -0.32
CA GLN A 180 4.27 3.33 -0.36
C GLN A 180 4.54 3.97 1.01
N GLY A 181 5.77 4.44 1.27
CA GLY A 181 6.12 4.97 2.59
C GLY A 181 5.39 6.28 2.92
N ILE A 182 4.31 6.19 3.69
CA ILE A 182 3.54 7.33 4.18
C ILE A 182 4.25 8.00 5.36
N ARG A 183 4.80 7.20 6.28
CA ARG A 183 5.54 7.69 7.46
C ARG A 183 7.01 7.93 7.13
N ASP A 184 7.56 9.03 7.66
CA ASP A 184 9.00 9.25 7.63
C ASP A 184 9.73 8.18 8.46
N ARG A 185 10.72 7.49 7.87
CA ARG A 185 11.37 6.33 8.50
C ARG A 185 12.12 6.64 9.80
N LYS A 186 12.47 7.91 10.04
CA LYS A 186 13.25 8.35 11.21
C LYS A 186 12.37 8.93 12.30
N THR A 187 11.45 9.81 11.92
CA THR A 187 10.57 10.56 12.83
C THR A 187 9.22 9.90 13.03
N LEU A 188 8.84 8.94 12.19
CA LEU A 188 7.57 8.21 12.18
C LEU A 188 6.33 9.06 11.87
N LYS A 189 6.54 10.35 11.62
CA LYS A 189 5.48 11.31 11.36
C LYS A 189 4.89 11.09 9.96
N VAL A 190 3.59 11.30 9.87
CA VAL A 190 2.90 11.51 8.60
C VAL A 190 2.74 13.02 8.41
N ARG A 191 3.16 13.54 7.26
CA ARG A 191 2.97 14.95 6.92
C ARG A 191 1.62 15.13 6.23
N TYR A 192 0.57 15.28 7.03
CA TYR A 192 -0.80 15.46 6.56
C TYR A 192 -1.62 16.29 7.57
N PRO A 193 -2.55 17.18 7.14
CA PRO A 193 -2.95 17.48 5.76
C PRO A 193 -1.84 18.15 4.93
N LEU A 194 -1.85 17.89 3.62
CA LEU A 194 -0.86 18.35 2.63
C LEU A 194 -0.99 19.86 2.28
N LEU A 195 -1.23 20.72 3.26
CA LEU A 195 -1.43 22.16 3.04
C LEU A 195 -0.20 22.83 2.38
N ASP A 196 1.00 22.32 2.67
CA ASP A 196 2.28 22.86 2.17
C ASP A 196 3.02 21.90 1.22
N LYS A 197 2.30 21.09 0.42
CA LYS A 197 2.95 20.10 -0.45
C LYS A 197 3.92 20.76 -1.44
N LYS A 198 5.15 20.23 -1.50
CA LYS A 198 6.19 20.69 -2.43
C LYS A 198 6.19 19.96 -3.77
N SER A 199 5.46 18.84 -3.88
CA SER A 199 5.42 18.00 -5.08
C SER A 199 4.04 17.35 -5.27
N PRO A 200 3.73 16.84 -6.49
CA PRO A 200 2.53 16.06 -6.75
C PRO A 200 2.42 14.78 -5.90
N ALA A 201 3.55 14.14 -5.58
CA ALA A 201 3.60 12.97 -4.70
C ALA A 201 3.39 13.32 -3.22
N GLY A 202 3.30 14.61 -2.88
CA GLY A 202 3.27 15.07 -1.51
C GLY A 202 4.54 14.67 -0.77
N GLU A 203 4.36 13.96 0.34
CA GLU A 203 5.41 13.48 1.25
C GLU A 203 5.48 11.94 1.27
N VAL A 204 4.74 11.27 0.38
CA VAL A 204 4.82 9.81 0.20
C VAL A 204 6.14 9.47 -0.46
N ASN A 205 6.92 8.58 0.17
CA ASN A 205 8.20 8.14 -0.34
C ASN A 205 8.05 6.87 -1.20
N PRO A 206 8.20 6.95 -2.54
CA PRO A 206 8.02 5.79 -3.41
C PRO A 206 9.14 4.73 -3.28
N ALA A 207 10.27 5.07 -2.67
CA ALA A 207 11.36 4.12 -2.38
C ALA A 207 11.16 3.37 -1.04
N ALA A 208 10.01 3.55 -0.40
CA ALA A 208 9.66 2.90 0.84
C ALA A 208 8.34 2.14 0.70
N GLN A 209 8.22 1.08 1.48
CA GLN A 209 6.98 0.36 1.69
C GLN A 209 6.67 0.37 3.19
N GLN A 210 5.39 0.40 3.51
CA GLN A 210 4.87 0.39 4.87
C GLN A 210 3.66 -0.54 4.89
N LEU A 211 3.56 -1.38 5.91
CA LEU A 211 2.29 -2.01 6.27
C LEU A 211 1.60 -1.12 7.30
N ASP A 212 0.34 -0.81 7.08
CA ASP A 212 -0.54 -0.19 8.06
C ASP A 212 -1.71 -1.14 8.36
N PHE A 213 -2.13 -1.24 9.62
CA PHE A 213 -3.26 -2.09 9.99
C PHE A 213 -3.90 -1.66 11.30
N TYR A 214 -5.19 -1.96 11.44
CA TYR A 214 -5.94 -1.73 12.66
C TYR A 214 -7.06 -2.75 12.85
N ILE A 215 -7.55 -2.80 14.09
CA ILE A 215 -8.88 -3.32 14.44
C ILE A 215 -9.67 -2.22 15.15
N ARG A 216 -10.93 -2.02 14.75
CA ARG A 216 -11.78 -0.95 15.27
C ARG A 216 -13.20 -1.41 15.58
N SER A 217 -13.78 -0.79 16.60
CA SER A 217 -15.15 -1.08 17.02
C SER A 217 -16.19 -0.58 16.00
N PRO A 218 -17.35 -1.24 15.88
CA PRO A 218 -18.48 -0.68 15.15
C PRO A 218 -19.04 0.58 15.84
N GLU A 219 -18.92 0.69 17.16
CA GLU A 219 -19.41 1.85 17.90
C GLU A 219 -18.55 3.09 17.67
N ALA A 220 -19.22 4.23 17.51
CA ALA A 220 -18.60 5.53 17.37
C ALA A 220 -18.40 6.23 18.73
N ASP A 221 -17.36 7.07 18.79
CA ASP A 221 -17.16 8.06 19.85
C ASP A 221 -16.61 9.34 19.22
N GLU A 222 -17.44 10.38 19.12
CA GLU A 222 -17.13 11.64 18.44
C GLU A 222 -15.98 12.44 19.09
N ARG A 223 -15.52 12.01 20.27
CA ARG A 223 -14.35 12.61 20.91
C ARG A 223 -13.03 12.09 20.31
N ASN A 224 -13.06 10.94 19.65
CA ASN A 224 -11.90 10.29 19.07
C ASN A 224 -11.71 10.69 17.59
N ASN A 225 -10.49 10.53 17.10
CA ASN A 225 -10.17 10.66 15.67
C ASN A 225 -9.36 9.45 15.18
N PRO A 226 -9.89 8.59 14.28
CA PRO A 226 -11.26 8.56 13.77
C PRO A 226 -12.28 8.30 14.88
N PRO A 227 -13.58 8.62 14.69
CA PRO A 227 -14.59 8.60 15.75
C PRO A 227 -15.06 7.17 16.06
N ARG A 228 -14.17 6.33 16.59
CA ARG A 228 -14.43 4.95 17.00
C ARG A 228 -14.14 4.79 18.48
N LYS A 229 -14.97 4.02 19.17
CA LYS A 229 -14.78 3.76 20.61
C LYS A 229 -13.49 2.97 20.89
N VAL A 230 -13.15 2.04 20.00
CA VAL A 230 -11.90 1.27 20.00
C VAL A 230 -11.25 1.41 18.63
N PHE A 231 -9.95 1.66 18.60
CA PHE A 231 -9.14 1.69 17.39
C PHE A 231 -7.69 1.37 17.75
N HIS A 232 -7.31 0.11 17.58
CA HIS A 232 -5.94 -0.34 17.85
C HIS A 232 -5.17 -0.32 16.54
N HIS A 233 -4.25 0.62 16.42
CA HIS A 233 -3.57 0.92 15.17
C HIS A 233 -2.07 0.67 15.27
N PHE A 234 -1.58 0.01 14.24
CA PHE A 234 -0.20 -0.41 14.13
C PHE A 234 0.31 -0.17 12.72
N PHE A 235 1.61 -0.01 12.62
CA PHE A 235 2.26 0.02 11.32
C PHE A 235 3.65 -0.62 11.40
N ALA A 236 4.13 -1.14 10.29
CA ALA A 236 5.43 -1.78 10.16
C ALA A 236 6.21 -1.14 9.01
N LEU A 237 7.51 -0.90 9.24
CA LEU A 237 8.37 -0.17 8.30
C LEU A 237 9.31 -1.06 7.49
N GLU A 238 9.24 -2.36 7.70
CA GLU A 238 9.98 -3.37 6.96
C GLU A 238 8.99 -4.40 6.43
N VAL A 239 8.83 -4.45 5.10
CA VAL A 239 7.95 -5.39 4.40
C VAL A 239 8.81 -6.24 3.48
N THR A 240 8.65 -7.55 3.58
CA THR A 240 9.39 -8.55 2.79
C THR A 240 8.40 -9.41 2.02
N TRP A 241 8.60 -9.50 0.71
CA TRP A 241 7.86 -10.36 -0.22
C TRP A 241 8.56 -11.72 -0.29
N LYS A 242 7.79 -12.81 -0.29
CA LYS A 242 8.31 -14.20 -0.28
C LYS A 242 8.12 -14.89 -1.63
#